data_AF-A0A1F3VDM9-F1
#
_entry.id   AF-A0A1F3VDM9-F1
#
_cell.length_a   1.000
_cell.length_b   1.000
_cell.length_c   1.000
_cell.angle_alpha   90.00
_cell.angle_beta   90.00
_cell.angle_gamma   90.00
#
_symmetry.space_group_name_H-M   'P 1'
#
loop_
_entity.id
_entity.type
_entity.pdbx_description
1 polymer ?
#
loop_
_entity_poly.entity_id
_entity_poly.type
_entity_poly.pdbx_seq_one_letter_code
_entity_poly.pdbx_strand_id
1 'polypeptide(L)' 'MVVHKNSWDKKIDCPYIIELFVHRDYRKKGIAKGLIFRSCGAIKKSGQDKVALTVVENNTIVRNLYCNLGFKEYDC' A
#
# COMPACT_ATOMS: atom_id res chain seq x y z
N MET A 1 -18.59 2.70 16.17
CA MET A 1 -18.99 1.41 15.55
C MET A 1 -17.72 0.62 15.25
N VAL A 2 -17.67 -0.67 15.57
CA VAL A 2 -16.51 -1.55 15.33
C VAL A 2 -17.00 -2.83 14.65
N VAL A 3 -16.34 -3.22 13.56
CA VAL A 3 -16.51 -4.52 12.90
C VAL A 3 -15.16 -5.24 12.97
N HIS A 4 -15.15 -6.46 13.50
CA HIS A 4 -13.99 -7.35 13.46
C HIS A 4 -14.35 -8.60 12.64
N LYS A 5 -13.51 -8.93 11.65
CA LYS A 5 -12.69 -10.16 11.56
C LYS A 5 -12.35 -10.50 10.10
N ASN A 6 -11.05 -10.56 9.78
CA ASN A 6 -10.46 -11.77 9.21
C ASN A 6 -8.98 -11.82 9.60
N SER A 7 -8.52 -13.00 10.03
CA SER A 7 -7.25 -13.24 10.71
C SER A 7 -6.25 -13.91 9.77
N TRP A 8 -5.76 -13.17 8.78
CA TRP A 8 -4.66 -13.60 7.93
C TRP A 8 -3.64 -12.47 7.89
N ASP A 9 -2.45 -12.78 8.41
CA ASP A 9 -1.32 -11.91 8.70
C ASP A 9 -1.47 -10.95 9.89
N LYS A 10 -0.38 -10.88 10.66
CA LYS A 10 -0.22 -10.12 11.91
C LYS A 10 -0.92 -8.77 11.82
N LYS A 11 -1.62 -8.37 12.90
CA LYS A 11 -2.22 -7.03 13.02
C LYS A 11 -1.13 -5.98 12.86
N ILE A 12 -0.92 -5.51 11.63
CA ILE A 12 -0.23 -4.26 11.42
C ILE A 12 -1.21 -3.20 11.88
N ASP A 13 -0.93 -2.62 13.05
CA ASP A 13 -1.73 -1.55 13.64
C ASP A 13 -1.39 -0.22 12.94
N CYS A 14 -1.73 -0.14 11.66
CA CYS A 14 -1.65 1.09 10.88
C CYS A 14 -2.67 1.07 9.72
N PRO A 15 -2.97 2.23 9.13
CA PRO A 15 -3.77 2.31 7.92
C PRO A 15 -3.24 1.41 6.80
N TYR A 16 -4.16 0.83 6.03
CA TYR A 16 -3.83 -0.18 5.04
C TYR A 16 -4.42 0.16 3.67
N ILE A 17 -3.60 0.10 2.62
CA ILE A 17 -4.06 0.28 1.23
C ILE A 17 -4.50 -1.09 0.72
N ILE A 18 -5.82 -1.29 0.62
CA ILE A 18 -6.41 -2.59 0.26
C ILE A 18 -6.32 -2.83 -1.25
N GLU A 19 -6.63 -1.82 -2.07
CA GLU A 19 -6.68 -1.96 -3.52
C GLU A 19 -6.16 -0.71 -4.24
N LEU A 20 -5.28 -0.91 -5.21
CA LEU A 20 -4.76 0.15 -6.07
C LEU A 20 -4.55 -0.38 -7.48
N PHE A 21 -5.31 0.19 -8.42
CA PHE A 21 -5.27 -0.23 -9.81
C PHE A 21 -5.06 0.95 -10.75
N VAL A 22 -4.33 0.69 -11.83
CA VAL A 22 -4.20 1.60 -12.96
C VAL A 22 -4.61 0.85 -14.21
N HIS A 23 -5.58 1.41 -14.92
CA HIS A 23 -6.05 0.89 -16.21
C HIS A 23 -4.86 0.65 -17.15
N ARG A 24 -4.90 -0.44 -17.93
CA ARG A 24 -3.74 -0.92 -18.72
C ARG A 24 -3.15 0.18 -19.62
N ASP A 25 -4.00 0.95 -20.30
CA ASP A 25 -3.61 2.01 -21.24
C ASP A 25 -3.02 3.27 -20.57
N TYR A 26 -3.06 3.31 -19.24
CA TYR A 26 -2.59 4.40 -18.42
C TYR A 26 -1.38 4.02 -17.55
N ARG A 27 -0.87 2.79 -17.68
CA ARG A 27 0.34 2.33 -16.99
C ARG A 27 1.60 3.01 -17.54
N LYS A 28 2.69 2.97 -16.76
CA LYS A 28 3.98 3.60 -17.08
C LYS A 28 3.95 5.14 -17.24
N LYS A 29 2.84 5.78 -16.84
CA LYS A 29 2.65 7.26 -16.83
C LYS A 29 2.79 7.88 -15.43
N GLY A 30 3.36 7.16 -14.46
CA GLY A 30 3.52 7.64 -13.09
C GLY A 30 2.24 7.69 -12.23
N ILE A 31 1.09 7.24 -12.74
CA ILE A 31 -0.21 7.33 -12.03
C ILE A 31 -0.19 6.56 -10.71
N ALA A 32 0.35 5.33 -10.70
CA ALA A 32 0.43 4.54 -9.47
C ALA A 32 1.20 5.28 -8.37
N LYS A 33 2.35 5.89 -8.72
CA LYS A 33 3.14 6.74 -7.81
C LYS A 33 2.34 7.94 -7.30
N GLY A 34 1.57 8.59 -8.17
CA GLY A 34 0.70 9.71 -7.79
C GLY A 34 -0.42 9.29 -6.83
N LEU A 35 -1.07 8.15 -7.06
CA LEU A 35 -2.08 7.58 -6.19
C LEU A 35 -1.50 7.27 -4.80
N ILE A 36 -0.36 6.57 -4.77
CA ILE A 36 0.34 6.20 -3.53
C ILE A 36 0.68 7.44 -2.70
N PHE A 37 1.30 8.47 -3.32
CA PHE A 37 1.65 9.68 -2.57
C PHE A 37 0.44 10.43 -2.03
N ARG A 38 -0.66 10.49 -2.79
CA ARG A 38 -1.90 11.13 -2.32
C ARG A 38 -2.49 10.36 -1.14
N SER A 39 -2.52 9.03 -1.21
CA SER A 39 -2.95 8.17 -0.10
C SER A 39 -2.08 8.36 1.14
N CYS A 40 -0.75 8.28 1.00
CA CYS A 40 0.18 8.51 2.10
C CYS A 40 0.03 9.93 2.70
N GLY A 41 -0.19 10.94 1.85
CA GLY A 41 -0.43 12.30 2.29
C GLY A 41 -1.73 12.46 3.09
N ALA A 42 -2.81 11.78 2.69
CA ALA A 42 -4.06 11.76 3.43
C ALA A 42 -3.93 11.06 4.79
N ILE A 43 -3.23 9.92 4.82
CA ILE A 43 -2.93 9.16 6.03
C ILE A 43 -2.07 9.98 7.00
N LYS A 44 -1.04 10.66 6.49
CA LYS A 44 -0.20 11.55 7.32
C LYS A 44 -1.01 12.69 7.94
N LYS A 45 -1.95 13.27 7.17
CA LYS A 45 -2.85 14.33 7.67
C LYS A 45 -3.82 13.83 8.75
N SER A 46 -4.09 12.52 8.83
CA SER A 46 -4.86 11.93 9.94
C SER A 46 -4.01 11.58 11.17
N GLY A 47 -2.75 12.01 11.22
CA GLY A 47 -1.85 11.78 12.36
C GLY A 47 -1.22 10.38 12.38
N GLN A 48 -1.18 9.69 11.23
CA GLN A 48 -0.64 8.35 11.11
C GLN A 48 0.69 8.40 10.34
N ASP A 49 1.74 7.82 10.91
CA ASP A 49 3.10 7.86 10.34
C ASP A 49 3.48 6.58 9.58
N LYS A 50 2.58 5.58 9.58
CA LYS A 50 2.79 4.28 8.93
C LYS A 50 1.61 3.96 8.02
N VAL A 51 1.90 3.25 6.93
CA VAL A 51 0.90 2.65 6.05
C VAL A 51 1.43 1.31 5.58
N ALA A 52 0.55 0.33 5.47
CA ALA A 52 0.87 -0.99 4.97
C ALA A 52 0.04 -1.35 3.73
N LEU A 53 0.56 -2.31 2.97
CA LEU A 53 -0.10 -2.97 1.86
C LEU A 53 0.53 -4.34 1.68
N THR A 54 -0.20 -5.26 1.07
CA THR A 54 0.31 -6.59 0.72
C THR A 54 0.41 -6.70 -0.79
N VAL A 55 1.46 -7.40 -1.23
CA VAL A 55 1.68 -7.77 -2.62
C VAL A 55 1.76 -9.28 -2.67
N VAL A 56 1.12 -9.89 -3.67
CA VAL A 56 1.30 -11.32 -3.93
C VAL A 56 2.78 -11.58 -4.21
N GLU A 57 3.38 -12.54 -3.50
CA GLU A 57 4.82 -12.81 -3.44
C GLU A 57 5.49 -12.87 -4.83
N ASN A 58 4.81 -13.46 -5.80
CA ASN A 58 5.33 -13.67 -7.15
C ASN A 58 5.28 -12.42 -8.06
N ASN A 59 4.82 -11.27 -7.55
CA ASN A 59 4.70 -10.03 -8.33
C ASN A 59 5.91 -9.11 -8.15
N THR A 60 7.06 -9.53 -8.69
CA THR A 60 8.34 -8.81 -8.61
C THR A 60 8.28 -7.39 -9.16
N ILE A 61 7.47 -7.14 -10.19
CA ILE A 61 7.27 -5.79 -10.77
C ILE A 61 6.66 -4.85 -9.73
N VAL A 62 5.61 -5.31 -9.04
CA VAL A 62 4.90 -4.51 -8.04
C VAL A 62 5.72 -4.38 -6.75
N ARG A 63 6.46 -5.42 -6.36
CA ARG A 63 7.43 -5.33 -5.25
C ARG A 63 8.46 -4.24 -5.50
N ASN A 64 9.10 -4.23 -6.67
CA ASN A 64 10.06 -3.20 -7.06
C ASN A 64 9.45 -1.79 -7.08
N LEU A 65 8.20 -1.65 -7.53
CA LEU A 65 7.50 -0.37 -7.48
C LEU A 65 7.41 0.16 -6.04
N TYR A 66 6.97 -0.67 -5.09
CA TYR A 66 6.80 -0.21 -3.70
C TYR A 66 8.13 0.01 -2.99
N CYS A 67 9.14 -0.83 -3.19
CA CYS A 67 10.49 -0.58 -2.65
C CYS A 67 11.07 0.75 -3.15
N ASN A 68 10.91 1.05 -4.46
CA ASN A 68 11.32 2.33 -5.04
C ASN A 68 10.56 3.55 -4.48
N LEU A 69 9.42 3.32 -3.83
CA LEU A 69 8.61 4.35 -3.17
C LEU A 69 8.88 4.43 -1.67
N GLY A 70 9.86 3.69 -1.16
CA GLY A 70 10.28 3.71 0.24
C GLY A 70 9.54 2.72 1.14
N PHE A 71 8.73 1.82 0.58
CA PHE A 71 8.12 0.76 1.37
C PHE A 71 9.18 -0.24 1.85
N LYS A 72 9.11 -0.49 3.17
CA LYS A 72 9.76 -1.55 3.93
C LYS A 72 9.20 -2.92 3.60
N GLU A 73 10.00 -3.94 3.33
CA GLU A 73 9.54 -5.30 3.62
C GLU A 73 9.36 -5.40 5.14
N TYR A 74 8.20 -5.87 5.57
CA TYR A 74 7.92 -6.12 6.97
C TYR A 74 8.17 -7.62 7.19
N ASP A 75 9.43 -7.96 7.50
CA ASP A 75 9.77 -9.33 7.87
C ASP A 75 9.01 -9.69 9.15
N CYS A 76 8.36 -10.85 9.09
CA CYS A 76 7.62 -11.46 10.18
C CYS A 76 8.57 -11.92 11.29
#